data_AF-A0A1M7C2X9-F1
#
_entry.id   AF-A0A1M7C2X9-F1
#
_cell.length_a   1.000
_cell.length_b   1.000
_cell.length_c   1.000
_cell.angle_alpha   90.00
_cell.angle_beta   90.00
_cell.angle_gamma   90.00
#
_symmetry.space_group_name_H-M   'P 1'
#
loop_
_entity.id
_entity.type
_entity.pdbx_description
1 polymer ?
#
loop_
_entity_poly.entity_id
_entity_poly.type
_entity_poly.pdbx_seq_one_letter_code
_entity_poly.pdbx_strand_id
1 'polypeptide(L)'
;LFVLRSGIPWEMLPAEMGCGSGMTCWRRLRDWHEAGVWQRLHQVLLDRLGQAGQLDWSRASLDAQSIPAAKGGRRPVLTRRIGANRAPSATCW
;
A
#
# COMPACT_ATOMS: atom_id res chain seq x y z
N LEU A 1 15.01 -14.26 4.43
CA LEU A 1 13.68 -14.44 3.78
C LEU A 1 12.54 -14.38 4.82
N PHE A 2 12.45 -13.30 5.60
CA PHE A 2 11.37 -13.18 6.61
C PHE A 2 10.06 -12.72 5.96
N VAL A 3 10.12 -11.65 5.16
CA VAL A 3 8.99 -11.04 4.46
C VAL A 3 8.27 -12.00 3.53
N LEU A 4 9.04 -12.62 2.63
CA LEU A 4 8.53 -13.51 1.59
C LEU A 4 7.93 -14.81 2.15
N ARG A 5 8.33 -15.22 3.36
CA ARG A 5 7.83 -16.44 4.01
C ARG A 5 6.59 -16.18 4.87
N SER A 6 6.54 -15.04 5.55
CA SER A 6 5.53 -14.75 6.56
C SER A 6 4.39 -13.87 6.06
N GLY A 7 4.61 -13.08 5.01
CA GLY A 7 3.70 -12.00 4.62
C GLY A 7 3.71 -10.80 5.58
N ILE A 8 4.59 -10.80 6.59
CA ILE A 8 4.72 -9.80 7.68
C ILE A 8 3.39 -9.34 8.30
N PRO A 9 2.70 -10.20 9.07
CA PRO A 9 1.90 -9.70 10.18
C PRO A 9 2.78 -8.82 11.07
N TRP A 10 2.30 -7.63 11.43
CA TRP A 10 3.05 -6.67 12.24
C TRP A 10 3.55 -7.27 13.56
N GLU A 11 2.80 -8.20 14.15
CA GLU A 11 3.19 -8.91 15.37
C GLU A 11 4.44 -9.77 15.23
N MET A 12 4.75 -10.24 14.03
CA MET A 12 5.94 -11.07 13.77
C MET A 12 7.18 -10.24 13.43
N LEU A 13 7.07 -8.91 13.43
CA LEU A 13 8.19 -8.03 13.09
C LEU A 13 9.42 -8.35 13.98
N PRO A 14 10.60 -8.68 13.40
CA PRO A 14 11.74 -9.15 14.16
C PRO A 14 12.21 -8.12 15.20
N ALA A 15 12.43 -8.59 16.43
CA ALA A 15 12.86 -7.73 17.54
C ALA A 15 14.26 -7.13 17.31
N GLU A 16 15.10 -7.83 16.55
CA GLU A 16 16.46 -7.43 16.18
C GLU A 16 16.49 -6.12 15.37
N MET A 17 15.37 -5.71 14.76
CA MET A 17 15.28 -4.42 14.08
C MET A 17 15.19 -3.22 15.02
N GLY A 18 15.11 -3.44 16.34
CA GLY A 18 15.10 -2.36 17.34
C GLY A 18 13.89 -1.43 17.26
N CYS A 19 12.82 -1.86 16.58
CA CYS A 19 11.63 -1.02 16.34
C CYS A 19 10.57 -1.11 17.46
N GLY A 20 10.86 -1.86 18.52
CA GLY A 20 9.89 -2.16 19.58
C GLY A 20 8.83 -3.14 19.10
N SER A 21 7.56 -2.90 19.46
CA SER A 21 6.43 -3.69 18.97
C SER A 21 6.07 -3.31 17.53
N GLY A 22 5.79 -4.30 16.69
CA GLY A 22 5.33 -4.02 15.33
C GLY A 22 3.99 -3.27 15.27
N MET A 23 3.16 -3.31 16.31
CA MET A 23 1.97 -2.45 16.40
C MET A 23 2.33 -0.96 16.55
N THR A 24 3.45 -0.64 17.20
CA THR A 24 3.98 0.72 17.23
C THR A 24 4.48 1.14 15.85
N CYS A 25 5.17 0.25 15.12
CA CYS A 25 5.57 0.49 13.73
C CYS A 25 4.37 0.76 12.83
N TRP A 26 3.31 -0.05 12.96
CA TRP A 26 2.10 0.11 12.17
C TRP A 26 1.41 1.45 12.44
N ARG A 27 1.26 1.85 13.71
CA ARG A 27 0.68 3.17 14.05
C ARG A 27 1.50 4.30 13.43
N ARG A 28 2.83 4.23 13.54
CA ARG A 28 3.73 5.21 12.94
C ARG A 28 3.58 5.27 11.42
N LEU A 29 3.47 4.12 10.76
CA LEU A 29 3.26 4.02 9.32
C LEU A 29 1.94 4.67 8.91
N ARG A 30 0.86 4.40 9.64
CA ARG A 30 -0.46 5.01 9.41
C ARG A 30 -0.39 6.53 9.56
N ASP A 31 0.20 7.02 10.65
CA ASP A 31 0.29 8.47 10.90
C ASP A 31 1.12 9.17 9.79
N TRP A 32 2.17 8.53 9.28
CA TRP A 32 2.92 9.02 8.12
C TRP A 32 2.12 9.00 6.81
N HIS A 33 1.27 7.99 6.63
CA HIS A 33 0.38 7.94 5.49
C HIS A 33 -0.65 9.08 5.54
N GLU A 34 -1.29 9.30 6.69
CA GLU A 34 -2.23 10.41 6.91
C GLU A 34 -1.56 11.78 6.75
N ALA A 35 -0.30 11.92 7.20
CA ALA A 35 0.50 13.12 6.99
C ALA A 35 1.06 13.27 5.56
N GLY A 36 0.73 12.36 4.63
CA GLY A 36 1.18 12.41 3.23
C GLY A 36 2.69 12.31 3.06
N VAL A 37 3.40 11.71 4.02
CA VAL A 37 4.88 11.59 3.99
C VAL A 37 5.31 10.75 2.80
N TRP A 38 4.64 9.62 2.56
CA TRP A 38 4.98 8.72 1.45
C TRP A 38 4.82 9.37 0.09
N GLN A 39 3.75 10.14 -0.11
CA GLN A 39 3.52 10.84 -1.37
C GLN A 39 4.60 11.88 -1.64
N ARG A 40 4.97 12.68 -0.62
CA ARG A 40 6.04 13.67 -0.74
C ARG A 40 7.40 13.03 -0.98
N LEU A 41 7.71 11.96 -0.25
CA LEU A 41 8.96 11.21 -0.42
C LEU A 41 9.06 10.65 -1.84
N HIS A 42 7.98 10.08 -2.36
CA HIS A 42 7.94 9.53 -3.71
C HIS A 42 8.21 10.62 -4.76
N GLN A 43 7.56 11.78 -4.65
CA GLN A 43 7.78 12.91 -5.57
C GLN A 43 9.25 13.38 -5.54
N VAL A 44 9.81 13.58 -4.34
CA VAL A 44 11.21 14.01 -4.19
C VAL A 44 12.18 13.01 -4.82
N LEU A 45 11.92 11.71 -4.68
CA LEU A 45 12.74 10.68 -5.31
C LEU A 45 12.62 10.69 -6.82
N LEU A 46 11.40 10.80 -7.36
CA LEU A 46 11.17 10.90 -8.80
C LEU A 46 11.86 12.13 -9.41
N ASP A 47 11.74 13.28 -8.76
CA ASP A 47 12.37 14.51 -9.24
C ASP A 47 13.90 14.38 -9.28
N ARG A 48 14.49 13.84 -8.21
CA ARG A 48 15.95 13.63 -8.13
C ARG A 48 16.45 12.63 -9.16
N LEU A 49 15.77 11.50 -9.30
CA LEU A 49 16.14 10.47 -10.27
C LEU A 49 15.92 10.94 -11.71
N GLY A 50 14.86 11.72 -11.96
CA GLY A 50 14.59 12.36 -13.23
C GLY A 50 15.68 13.35 -13.62
N GLN A 51 16.07 14.24 -12.70
CA GLN A 51 17.19 15.18 -12.90
C GLN A 51 18.51 14.47 -13.15
N ALA A 52 18.75 13.33 -12.48
CA ALA A 52 19.95 12.52 -12.67
C ALA A 52 19.92 11.64 -13.94
N GLY A 53 18.80 11.60 -14.67
CA GLY A 53 18.63 10.72 -15.84
C GLY A 53 18.63 9.23 -15.50
N GLN A 54 18.31 8.86 -14.26
CA GLN A 54 18.38 7.48 -13.75
C GLN A 54 17.03 6.74 -13.81
N LEU A 55 15.99 7.37 -14.35
CA LEU A 55 14.70 6.73 -14.59
C LEU A 55 14.74 5.97 -15.91
N ASP A 56 14.57 4.65 -15.86
CA ASP A 56 14.38 3.81 -17.04
C ASP A 56 12.94 3.96 -17.56
N TRP A 57 12.77 4.83 -18.56
CA TRP A 57 11.48 5.08 -19.19
C TRP A 57 11.07 4.01 -20.22
N SER A 58 11.94 3.04 -20.53
CA SER A 58 11.62 1.96 -21.47
C SER A 58 10.64 0.93 -20.86
N ARG A 59 10.47 0.97 -19.54
CA ARG A 59 9.64 0.04 -18.78
C ARG A 59 8.62 0.81 -17.95
N ALA A 60 7.35 0.45 -18.10
CA ALA A 60 6.28 0.89 -17.21
C ALA A 60 5.72 -0.31 -16.46
N SER A 61 5.59 -0.20 -15.14
CA SER A 61 4.93 -1.20 -14.31
C SER A 61 3.59 -0.63 -13.84
N LEU A 62 2.50 -1.32 -14.17
CA LEU A 62 1.17 -1.02 -13.65
C LEU A 62 0.95 -1.88 -12.40
N ASP A 63 0.80 -1.24 -11.24
CA ASP A 63 0.67 -1.93 -9.95
C ASP A 63 -0.73 -2.50 -9.69
N ALA A 64 -1.75 -2.01 -10.40
CA ALA A 64 -3.12 -2.46 -10.21
C ALA A 64 -3.89 -2.51 -11.53
N GLN A 65 -4.49 -3.68 -11.80
CA GLN A 65 -5.46 -3.90 -12.86
C GLN A 65 -6.67 -4.61 -12.25
N SER A 66 -7.83 -3.95 -12.27
CA SER A 66 -9.09 -4.56 -11.84
C SER A 66 -9.78 -5.16 -13.05
N ILE A 67 -9.99 -6.48 -13.02
CA ILE A 67 -10.82 -7.16 -14.02
C ILE A 67 -12.22 -7.39 -13.46
N PRO A 68 -13.28 -7.20 -14.25
CA PRO A 68 -14.63 -7.61 -13.85
C PRO A 68 -14.64 -9.09 -13.49
N ALA A 69 -15.38 -9.45 -12.44
CA ALA A 69 -15.57 -10.85 -12.07
C ALA A 69 -16.25 -11.61 -13.23
N ALA A 70 -15.69 -12.75 -13.64
CA ALA A 70 -16.17 -13.54 -14.78
C ALA A 70 -17.63 -14.03 -14.65
N LYS A 71 -18.19 -14.03 -13.43
CA LYS A 71 -19.58 -14.40 -13.12
C LYS A 71 -20.40 -13.22 -12.57
N GLY A 72 -20.22 -12.03 -13.13
CA GLY A 72 -21.09 -10.88 -12.85
C GLY A 72 -22.48 -11.06 -13.47
N GLY A 73 -23.55 -10.76 -12.73
CA GLY A 73 -24.92 -10.84 -13.23
C GLY A 73 -25.16 -9.94 -14.45
N ARG A 74 -26.09 -10.34 -15.33
CA ARG A 74 -26.40 -9.70 -16.64
C ARG A 74 -26.81 -8.22 -16.60
N ARG A 75 -26.94 -7.62 -15.42
CA ARG A 75 -27.22 -6.20 -15.23
C ARG A 75 -26.05 -5.57 -14.48
N PRO A 76 -25.25 -4.71 -15.12
CA PRO A 76 -24.53 -3.69 -14.38
C PRO A 76 -25.62 -2.78 -13.78
N VAL A 77 -25.99 -3.04 -12.53
CA VAL A 77 -26.62 -1.98 -11.74
C VAL A 77 -25.54 -0.91 -11.62
N LEU A 78 -25.88 0.35 -11.86
CA LEU A 78 -25.02 1.47 -11.47
C LEU A 78 -24.54 1.16 -10.07
N THR A 79 -23.22 0.99 -9.89
CA THR A 79 -22.65 0.85 -8.56
C THR A 79 -23.15 2.06 -7.80
N ARG A 80 -24.11 1.85 -6.88
CA ARG A 80 -24.62 2.93 -6.04
C ARG A 80 -23.36 3.51 -5.43
N ARG A 81 -23.05 4.77 -5.70
CA ARG A 81 -21.94 5.44 -5.01
C ARG A 81 -22.32 5.41 -3.55
N ILE A 82 -21.84 4.38 -2.85
CA ILE A 82 -21.87 4.32 -1.40
C ILE A 82 -20.96 5.47 -1.02
N GLY A 83 -21.48 6.45 -0.26
CA GLY A 83 -20.60 7.43 0.39
C GLY A 83 -19.48 6.66 1.08
N ALA A 84 -18.26 7.20 1.06
CA ALA A 84 -17.06 6.50 1.52
C ALA A 84 -17.34 5.75 2.84
N ASN A 85 -17.47 4.42 2.75
CA ASN A 85 -17.63 3.55 3.90
C ASN A 85 -16.25 2.99 4.23
N ARG A 86 -15.88 3.08 5.50
CA ARG A 86 -14.64 2.50 6.01
C ARG A 86 -14.66 1.00 5.72
N ALA A 87 -13.67 0.50 4.98
CA ALA A 87 -13.54 -0.93 4.72
C ALA A 87 -13.45 -1.69 6.06
N PRO A 88 -14.05 -2.89 6.17
CA PRO A 88 -13.85 -3.74 7.34
C PRO A 88 -12.36 -3.94 7.55
N SER A 89 -11.87 -3.59 8.74
CA SER A 89 -10.47 -3.75 9.06
C SER A 89 -10.12 -5.23 9.13
N ALA A 90 -9.10 -5.66 8.39
CA ALA A 90 -8.53 -7.01 8.50
C ALA A 90 -7.74 -7.24 9.81
N THR A 91 -7.83 -6.32 10.77
CA THR A 91 -7.31 -6.49 12.14
C THR A 91 -8.28 -7.37 12.93
N CYS A 92 -7.82 -8.57 13.29
CA CYS A 92 -8.34 -9.28 14.46
C CYS A 92 -8.17 -8.35 15.68
N TRP A 93 -9.22 -8.24 16.49
CA TRP A 93 -9.21 -7.53 17.77
C TRP A 93 -8.58 -8.38 18.87
#